data_AF-A0A537FUZ7-F1
#
_entry.id   AF-A0A537FUZ7-F1
#
_cell.length_a   1.000
_cell.length_b   1.000
_cell.length_c   1.000
_cell.angle_alpha   90.00
_cell.angle_beta   90.00
_cell.angle_gamma   90.00
#
_symmetry.space_group_name_H-M   'P 1'
#
loop_
_entity.id
_entity.type
_entity.pdbx_description
1 polymer ?
#
loop_
_entity_poly.entity_id
_entity_poly.type
_entity_poly.pdbx_seq_one_letter_code
_entity_poly.pdbx_strand_id
1 'polypeptide(L)'
;MPASFDDLLNQILSSNPNLGRDQLITMVEQKKQESHGLLSDEGAIRLVAQQLSMSPLPTVGFADQRISSVHAGLNNSTITGQIVMIGDVREFQRSDGTQGKVLRLKVGDASGQITCVFWDDMADTVSRETLTPGSSVRLLHGYTKQGMGGEVEFHLGSRASFQILKRSSSETFTEAAVTPVVNFRASDQLRVRLLKLQKSQSEKGPTWALCSSESGLLIAKFWDNRAQDVLVVGEGSLVLIQD
;
A
#
# COMPACT_ATOMS: atom_id res chain seq x y z
N MET A 1 -18.49 -13.48 -39.10
CA MET A 1 -17.64 -14.68 -39.04
C MET A 1 -16.88 -14.65 -37.72
N PRO A 2 -16.73 -15.77 -37.00
CA PRO A 2 -15.80 -15.82 -35.86
C PRO A 2 -14.38 -15.47 -36.34
N ALA A 3 -13.59 -14.82 -35.48
CA ALA A 3 -12.20 -14.49 -35.78
C ALA A 3 -11.40 -15.79 -35.96
N SER A 4 -10.57 -15.86 -36.99
CA SER A 4 -9.75 -17.05 -37.26
C SER A 4 -8.63 -17.19 -36.22
N PHE A 5 -8.00 -18.36 -36.17
CA PHE A 5 -6.85 -18.62 -35.30
C PHE A 5 -5.73 -17.58 -35.52
N ASP A 6 -5.41 -17.27 -36.77
CA ASP A 6 -4.37 -16.31 -37.12
C ASP A 6 -4.73 -14.88 -36.71
N ASP A 7 -6.01 -14.50 -36.81
CA ASP A 7 -6.50 -13.19 -36.36
C ASP A 7 -6.32 -13.04 -34.84
N LEU A 8 -6.71 -14.06 -34.08
CA LEU A 8 -6.56 -14.08 -32.62
C LEU A 8 -5.09 -14.09 -32.19
N LEU A 9 -4.25 -14.84 -32.90
CA LEU A 9 -2.82 -14.89 -32.63
C LEU A 9 -2.17 -13.52 -32.83
N ASN A 10 -2.45 -12.86 -33.96
CA ASN A 10 -1.92 -11.52 -34.24
C ASN A 10 -2.45 -10.49 -33.23
N GLN A 11 -3.72 -10.60 -32.82
CA GLN A 11 -4.31 -9.74 -31.79
C GLN A 11 -3.60 -9.89 -30.44
N ILE A 12 -3.33 -11.12 -29.99
CA ILE A 12 -2.64 -11.38 -28.72
C ILE A 12 -1.21 -10.86 -28.75
N LEU A 13 -0.47 -11.11 -29.82
CA LEU A 13 0.91 -10.64 -29.98
C LEU A 13 1.00 -9.11 -30.04
N SER A 14 0.06 -8.46 -30.73
CA SER A 14 -0.01 -6.99 -30.76
C SER A 14 -0.30 -6.36 -29.38
N SER A 15 -1.03 -7.07 -28.53
CA SER A 15 -1.39 -6.62 -27.19
C SER A 15 -0.33 -6.98 -26.13
N ASN A 16 0.61 -7.87 -26.45
CA ASN A 16 1.62 -8.40 -25.52
C ASN A 16 3.02 -8.34 -26.16
N PRO A 17 3.67 -7.16 -26.22
CA PRO A 17 4.93 -6.97 -26.97
C PRO A 17 6.13 -7.78 -26.42
N ASN A 18 6.03 -8.31 -25.21
CA ASN A 18 7.05 -9.15 -24.58
C ASN A 18 6.84 -10.66 -24.81
N LEU A 19 5.76 -11.07 -25.49
CA LEU A 19 5.44 -12.47 -25.76
C LEU A 19 5.85 -12.85 -27.19
N GLY A 20 6.73 -13.84 -27.32
CA GLY A 20 7.13 -14.38 -28.62
C GLY A 20 6.05 -15.27 -29.25
N ARG A 21 5.99 -15.29 -30.58
CA ARG A 21 5.05 -16.15 -31.34
C ARG A 21 5.18 -17.62 -30.98
N ASP A 22 6.41 -18.13 -30.89
CA ASP A 22 6.68 -19.54 -30.57
C ASP A 22 6.24 -19.90 -29.14
N GLN A 23 6.39 -18.96 -28.22
CA GLN A 23 5.94 -19.11 -26.84
C GLN A 23 4.42 -19.17 -26.75
N LEU A 24 3.70 -18.31 -27.49
CA LEU A 24 2.23 -18.34 -27.56
C LEU A 24 1.72 -19.65 -28.16
N ILE A 25 2.35 -20.15 -29.23
CA ILE A 25 2.01 -21.43 -29.85
C ILE A 25 2.21 -22.58 -28.85
N THR A 26 3.31 -22.56 -28.09
CA THR A 26 3.58 -23.57 -27.05
C THR A 26 2.49 -23.59 -25.98
N MET A 27 1.99 -22.43 -25.56
CA MET A 27 0.89 -22.32 -24.59
C MET A 27 -0.42 -22.90 -25.14
N VAL A 28 -0.72 -22.67 -26.41
CA VAL A 28 -1.93 -23.20 -27.08
C VAL A 28 -1.87 -24.72 -27.15
N GLU A 29 -0.74 -25.30 -27.57
CA GLU A 29 -0.56 -26.75 -27.65
C GLU A 29 -0.64 -27.41 -26.28
N GLN A 30 -0.05 -26.79 -25.26
CA GLN A 30 -0.18 -27.25 -23.88
C GLN A 30 -1.66 -27.28 -23.44
N LYS A 31 -2.43 -26.24 -23.76
CA LYS A 31 -3.86 -26.19 -23.40
C LYS A 31 -4.69 -27.27 -24.10
N LYS A 32 -4.38 -27.57 -25.36
CA LYS A 32 -5.00 -28.68 -26.08
C LYS A 32 -4.69 -30.02 -25.42
N GLN A 33 -3.44 -30.22 -25.04
CA GLN A 33 -3.00 -31.45 -24.38
C GLN A 33 -3.67 -31.65 -23.01
N GLU A 34 -3.76 -30.58 -22.21
CA GLU A 34 -4.46 -30.57 -20.91
C GLU A 34 -5.96 -30.86 -21.06
N SER A 35 -6.56 -30.47 -22.19
CA SER A 35 -7.98 -30.73 -22.46
C SER A 35 -8.27 -32.15 -22.95
N HIS A 36 -7.25 -33.01 -23.04
CA HIS A 36 -7.38 -34.37 -23.57
C HIS A 36 -8.04 -34.44 -24.96
N GLY A 37 -7.73 -33.46 -25.82
CA GLY A 37 -8.22 -33.42 -27.21
C GLY A 37 -9.63 -32.82 -27.39
N LEU A 38 -10.21 -32.23 -26.35
CA LEU A 38 -11.53 -31.59 -26.43
C LEU A 38 -11.50 -30.19 -27.06
N LEU A 39 -10.32 -29.58 -27.19
CA LEU A 39 -10.16 -28.24 -27.75
C LEU A 39 -9.57 -28.28 -29.17
N SER A 40 -10.20 -27.54 -30.07
CA SER A 40 -9.60 -27.15 -31.35
C SER A 40 -8.55 -26.05 -31.15
N ASP A 41 -7.72 -25.79 -32.16
CA ASP A 41 -6.73 -24.70 -32.14
C ASP A 41 -7.38 -23.34 -31.82
N GLU A 42 -8.55 -23.07 -32.42
CA GLU A 42 -9.32 -21.85 -32.15
C GLU A 42 -9.86 -21.82 -30.70
N GLY A 43 -10.33 -22.96 -30.17
CA GLY A 43 -10.80 -23.05 -28.79
C GLY A 43 -9.66 -22.85 -27.79
N ALA A 44 -8.51 -23.44 -28.06
CA ALA A 44 -7.33 -23.34 -27.21
C ALA A 44 -6.72 -21.94 -27.23
N ILE A 45 -6.60 -21.30 -28.40
CA ILE A 45 -6.08 -19.92 -28.46
C ILE A 45 -7.02 -18.91 -27.79
N ARG A 46 -8.35 -19.12 -27.82
CA ARG A 46 -9.30 -18.29 -27.07
C ARG A 46 -9.12 -18.44 -25.56
N LEU A 47 -8.87 -19.66 -25.07
CA LEU A 47 -8.58 -19.88 -23.65
C LEU A 47 -7.24 -19.27 -23.24
N VAL A 48 -6.21 -19.43 -24.08
CA VAL A 48 -4.91 -18.80 -23.85
C VAL A 48 -5.02 -17.27 -23.92
N ALA A 49 -5.82 -16.72 -24.84
CA ALA A 49 -6.13 -15.29 -24.91
C ALA A 49 -6.79 -14.81 -23.61
N GLN A 50 -7.75 -15.56 -23.07
CA GLN A 50 -8.40 -15.25 -21.80
C GLN A 50 -7.41 -15.31 -20.62
N GLN A 51 -6.50 -16.28 -20.62
CA GLN A 51 -5.46 -16.44 -19.60
C GLN A 51 -4.36 -15.38 -19.69
N LEU A 52 -3.97 -14.95 -20.90
CA LEU A 52 -2.97 -13.88 -21.11
C LEU A 52 -3.58 -12.49 -20.95
N SER A 53 -4.88 -12.34 -21.21
CA SER A 53 -5.67 -11.21 -20.74
C SER A 53 -5.73 -11.16 -19.21
N MET A 54 -5.33 -12.23 -18.53
CA MET A 54 -4.89 -12.20 -17.14
C MET A 54 -3.37 -11.95 -17.11
N SER A 55 -2.98 -10.72 -17.43
CA SER A 55 -1.79 -10.08 -16.84
C SER A 55 -1.75 -10.36 -15.32
N PRO A 56 -0.61 -10.25 -14.60
CA PRO A 56 -0.70 -10.01 -13.16
C PRO A 56 -1.73 -8.89 -12.98
N LEU A 57 -2.85 -9.26 -12.36
CA LEU A 57 -4.17 -8.65 -12.49
C LEU A 57 -4.18 -7.12 -12.74
N PRO A 58 -4.73 -6.63 -13.87
CA PRO A 58 -5.77 -5.62 -13.81
C PRO A 58 -7.08 -6.39 -13.67
N THR A 59 -7.58 -6.46 -12.44
CA THR A 59 -8.86 -7.11 -12.14
C THR A 59 -9.95 -6.54 -13.04
N VAL A 60 -10.60 -7.41 -13.81
CA VAL A 60 -11.84 -7.10 -14.50
C VAL A 60 -12.87 -6.66 -13.44
N GLY A 61 -13.35 -5.41 -13.55
CA GLY A 61 -14.77 -5.12 -13.35
C GLY A 61 -15.24 -4.46 -12.06
N PHE A 62 -14.38 -4.19 -11.07
CA PHE A 62 -14.68 -3.17 -10.07
C PHE A 62 -13.46 -2.25 -10.03
N ALA A 63 -13.64 -0.98 -10.36
CA ALA A 63 -12.65 0.01 -9.95
C ALA A 63 -12.44 -0.17 -8.45
N ASP A 64 -11.19 -0.29 -8.02
CA ASP A 64 -10.89 -0.38 -6.59
C ASP A 64 -11.64 0.74 -5.87
N GLN A 65 -12.24 0.40 -4.74
CA GLN A 65 -13.09 1.33 -4.02
C GLN A 65 -12.24 2.51 -3.58
N ARG A 66 -12.70 3.73 -3.92
CA ARG A 66 -12.09 4.96 -3.40
C ARG A 66 -12.11 4.91 -1.88
N ILE A 67 -11.00 5.28 -1.26
CA ILE A 67 -10.90 5.21 0.20
C ILE A 67 -11.98 6.04 0.88
N SER A 68 -12.33 7.20 0.32
CA SER A 68 -13.38 8.06 0.86
C SER A 68 -14.80 7.46 0.81
N SER A 69 -15.02 6.46 -0.05
CA SER A 69 -16.33 5.81 -0.17
C SER A 69 -16.41 4.51 0.64
N VAL A 70 -15.36 4.16 1.39
CA VAL A 70 -15.38 3.01 2.30
C VAL A 70 -16.23 3.33 3.53
N HIS A 71 -17.25 2.52 3.76
CA HIS A 71 -18.10 2.57 4.96
C HIS A 71 -18.07 1.23 5.69
N ALA A 72 -18.44 1.21 6.96
CA ALA A 72 -18.49 -0.02 7.76
C ALA A 72 -19.50 -1.03 7.19
N GLY A 73 -19.26 -2.32 7.44
CA GLY A 73 -20.19 -3.41 7.11
C GLY A 73 -19.95 -4.08 5.75
N LEU A 74 -19.00 -3.61 4.95
CA LEU A 74 -18.57 -4.30 3.73
C LEU A 74 -17.83 -5.60 4.10
N ASN A 75 -18.22 -6.72 3.48
CA ASN A 75 -17.67 -8.05 3.75
C ASN A 75 -16.57 -8.47 2.76
N ASN A 76 -16.49 -7.82 1.61
CA ASN A 76 -15.52 -8.07 0.55
C ASN A 76 -15.34 -6.78 -0.27
N SER A 77 -14.23 -6.10 -0.03
CA SER A 77 -13.86 -4.87 -0.72
C SER A 77 -12.38 -4.91 -1.11
N THR A 78 -12.06 -4.18 -2.16
CA THR A 78 -10.68 -4.00 -2.62
C THR A 78 -10.36 -2.50 -2.66
N ILE A 79 -9.24 -2.11 -2.08
CA ILE A 79 -8.74 -0.72 -2.13
C ILE A 79 -7.29 -0.72 -2.62
N THR A 80 -6.91 0.36 -3.30
CA THR A 80 -5.53 0.63 -3.70
C THR A 80 -5.11 1.99 -3.17
N GLY A 81 -3.88 2.08 -2.67
CA GLY A 81 -3.34 3.34 -2.22
C GLY A 81 -1.87 3.27 -1.86
N GLN A 82 -1.35 4.42 -1.48
CA GLN A 82 0.01 4.60 -1.00
C GLN A 82 0.05 4.45 0.53
N ILE A 83 1.05 3.73 1.03
CA ILE A 83 1.31 3.64 2.46
C ILE A 83 1.73 5.02 2.97
N VAL A 84 0.98 5.52 3.93
CA VAL A 84 1.27 6.75 4.66
C VAL A 84 2.06 6.42 5.93
N MET A 85 1.64 5.38 6.66
CA MET A 85 2.25 5.01 7.94
C MET A 85 2.28 3.49 8.09
N ILE A 86 3.34 2.99 8.71
CA ILE A 86 3.53 1.59 9.06
C ILE A 86 3.65 1.53 10.58
N GLY A 87 2.77 0.78 11.24
CA GLY A 87 2.91 0.45 12.66
C GLY A 87 3.71 -0.83 12.85
N ASP A 88 3.98 -1.17 14.10
CA ASP A 88 4.64 -2.42 14.45
C ASP A 88 3.66 -3.59 14.57
N VAL A 89 4.16 -4.81 14.41
CA VAL A 89 3.41 -6.02 14.76
C VAL A 89 3.24 -6.07 16.27
N ARG A 90 2.00 -6.21 16.72
CA ARG A 90 1.67 -6.42 18.14
C ARG A 90 1.11 -7.82 18.33
N GLU A 91 1.61 -8.50 19.35
CA GLU A 91 1.12 -9.81 19.76
C GLU A 91 0.16 -9.66 20.94
N PHE A 92 -0.87 -10.51 20.99
CA PHE A 92 -1.84 -10.55 22.08
C PHE A 92 -2.31 -11.98 22.33
N GLN A 93 -2.86 -12.24 23.52
CA GLN A 93 -3.45 -13.53 23.85
C GLN A 93 -4.96 -13.50 23.60
N ARG A 94 -5.49 -14.49 22.89
CA ARG A 94 -6.92 -14.67 22.65
C ARG A 94 -7.59 -15.30 23.86
N SER A 95 -8.92 -15.18 23.90
CA SER A 95 -9.77 -15.82 24.91
C SER A 95 -9.68 -17.36 24.91
N ASP A 96 -9.30 -17.96 23.79
CA ASP A 96 -9.06 -19.41 23.66
C ASP A 96 -7.63 -19.83 24.06
N GLY A 97 -6.81 -18.89 24.54
CA GLY A 97 -5.43 -19.12 24.94
C GLY A 97 -4.41 -19.08 23.80
N THR A 98 -4.85 -19.02 22.54
CA THR A 98 -3.93 -18.90 21.39
C THR A 98 -3.32 -17.50 21.29
N GLN A 99 -2.17 -17.40 20.66
CA GLN A 99 -1.52 -16.11 20.39
C GLN A 99 -2.04 -15.53 19.07
N GLY A 100 -2.45 -14.27 19.08
CA GLY A 100 -2.85 -13.52 17.89
C GLY A 100 -1.86 -12.41 17.59
N LYS A 101 -1.79 -12.02 16.31
CA LYS A 101 -0.96 -10.89 15.87
C LYS A 101 -1.79 -9.87 15.13
N VAL A 102 -1.42 -8.61 15.28
CA VAL A 102 -2.03 -7.50 14.56
C VAL A 102 -0.99 -6.50 14.10
N LEU A 103 -1.10 -6.09 12.84
CA LEU A 103 -0.31 -5.00 12.26
C LEU A 103 -1.29 -3.95 11.72
N ARG A 104 -0.99 -2.68 11.95
CA ARG A 104 -1.79 -1.57 11.42
C ARG A 104 -0.97 -0.74 10.45
N LEU A 105 -1.50 -0.53 9.26
CA LEU A 105 -0.96 0.41 8.28
C LEU A 105 -1.98 1.52 8.03
N LYS A 106 -1.51 2.70 7.66
CA LYS A 106 -2.37 3.75 7.11
C LYS A 106 -2.12 3.84 5.62
N VAL A 107 -3.17 3.71 4.82
CA VAL A 107 -3.12 3.78 3.35
C VAL A 107 -3.95 4.96 2.88
N GLY A 108 -3.47 5.68 1.86
CA GLY A 108 -4.15 6.83 1.29
C GLY A 108 -4.16 6.84 -0.23
N ASP A 109 -5.17 7.49 -0.80
CA ASP A 109 -5.32 7.78 -2.22
C ASP A 109 -5.68 9.27 -2.38
N ALA A 110 -6.02 9.69 -3.60
CA ALA A 110 -6.45 11.06 -3.87
C ALA A 110 -7.78 11.45 -3.17
N SER A 111 -8.54 10.47 -2.66
CA SER A 111 -9.84 10.67 -2.04
C SER A 111 -9.78 10.73 -0.51
N GLY A 112 -8.83 10.06 0.12
CA GLY A 112 -8.71 10.03 1.58
C GLY A 112 -7.68 9.05 2.12
N GLN A 113 -7.76 8.78 3.42
CA GLN A 113 -6.90 7.83 4.13
C GLN A 113 -7.72 6.89 4.99
N ILE A 114 -7.27 5.65 5.13
CA ILE A 114 -7.92 4.63 5.95
C ILE A 114 -6.89 3.77 6.71
N THR A 115 -7.25 3.37 7.91
CA THR A 115 -6.48 2.42 8.71
C THR A 115 -6.77 1.00 8.22
N CYS A 116 -5.72 0.29 7.85
CA CYS A 116 -5.76 -1.09 7.40
C CYS A 116 -5.18 -2.00 8.49
N VAL A 117 -5.95 -3.01 8.92
CA VAL A 117 -5.65 -3.89 10.04
C VAL A 117 -5.41 -5.31 9.53
N PHE A 118 -4.17 -5.77 9.62
CA PHE A 118 -3.73 -7.09 9.17
C PHE A 118 -3.68 -8.03 10.38
N TRP A 119 -4.22 -9.24 10.22
CA TRP A 119 -4.28 -10.23 11.30
C TRP A 119 -3.35 -11.41 11.03
N ASP A 120 -2.75 -11.93 12.10
CA ASP A 120 -2.05 -13.23 12.13
C ASP A 120 -1.01 -13.38 11.02
N ASP A 121 -1.12 -14.44 10.20
CA ASP A 121 -0.19 -14.73 9.10
C ASP A 121 -0.04 -13.55 8.13
N MET A 122 -1.10 -12.76 7.94
CA MET A 122 -1.04 -11.59 7.09
C MET A 122 -0.20 -10.47 7.74
N ALA A 123 -0.29 -10.29 9.05
CA ALA A 123 0.57 -9.34 9.78
C ALA A 123 2.05 -9.76 9.70
N ASP A 124 2.34 -11.05 9.82
CA ASP A 124 3.70 -11.59 9.66
C ASP A 124 4.20 -11.45 8.22
N THR A 125 3.35 -11.73 7.22
CA THR A 125 3.71 -11.59 5.80
C THR A 125 4.08 -10.15 5.48
N VAL A 126 3.23 -9.20 5.87
CA VAL A 126 3.43 -7.79 5.56
C VAL A 126 4.61 -7.20 6.35
N SER A 127 4.88 -7.65 7.57
CA SER A 127 6.04 -7.17 8.34
C SER A 127 7.39 -7.65 7.79
N ARG A 128 7.42 -8.81 7.12
CA ARG A 128 8.61 -9.30 6.41
C ARG A 128 8.88 -8.52 5.13
N GLU A 129 7.86 -7.87 4.57
CA GLU A 129 8.03 -6.99 3.43
C GLU A 129 8.72 -5.70 3.88
N THR A 130 9.84 -5.35 3.25
CA THR A 130 10.55 -4.08 3.50
C THR A 130 9.80 -2.92 2.86
N LEU A 131 8.61 -2.65 3.38
CA LEU A 131 7.75 -1.56 2.95
C LEU A 131 8.13 -0.29 3.69
N THR A 132 8.06 0.82 2.97
CA THR A 132 8.28 2.16 3.51
C THR A 132 7.09 3.05 3.14
N PRO A 133 6.82 4.10 3.94
CA PRO A 133 5.93 5.16 3.51
C PRO A 133 6.26 5.61 2.09
N GLY A 134 5.23 5.76 1.25
CA GLY A 134 5.39 6.02 -0.18
C GLY A 134 5.23 4.78 -1.07
N SER A 135 5.29 3.58 -0.53
CA SER A 135 5.04 2.35 -1.30
C SER A 135 3.57 2.24 -1.68
N SER A 136 3.26 1.87 -2.91
CA SER A 136 1.89 1.65 -3.40
C SER A 136 1.50 0.19 -3.25
N VAL A 137 0.33 -0.05 -2.64
CA VAL A 137 -0.19 -1.38 -2.33
C VAL A 137 -1.65 -1.50 -2.74
N ARG A 138 -2.05 -2.74 -3.00
CA ARG A 138 -3.42 -3.12 -3.30
C ARG A 138 -3.87 -4.19 -2.31
N LEU A 139 -5.00 -3.94 -1.68
CA LEU A 139 -5.54 -4.67 -0.55
C LEU A 139 -6.85 -5.31 -1.00
N LEU A 140 -6.87 -6.62 -1.20
CA LEU A 140 -8.00 -7.34 -1.78
C LEU A 140 -8.75 -8.14 -0.72
N HIS A 141 -10.05 -8.29 -0.94
CA HIS A 141 -10.94 -9.13 -0.13
C HIS A 141 -10.94 -8.79 1.36
N GLY A 142 -10.76 -7.50 1.67
CA GLY A 142 -10.89 -7.00 3.02
C GLY A 142 -12.34 -6.79 3.42
N TYR A 143 -12.58 -6.78 4.72
CA TYR A 143 -13.87 -6.43 5.31
C TYR A 143 -13.73 -5.17 6.15
N THR A 144 -14.81 -4.42 6.32
CA THR A 144 -14.77 -3.13 7.02
C THR A 144 -15.56 -3.20 8.32
N LYS A 145 -15.02 -2.58 9.35
CA LYS A 145 -15.68 -2.45 10.64
C LYS A 145 -15.52 -1.04 11.16
N GLN A 146 -16.41 -0.67 12.07
CA GLN A 146 -16.21 0.53 12.85
C GLN A 146 -15.16 0.24 13.92
N GLY A 147 -14.09 1.02 13.92
CA GLY A 147 -13.04 1.01 14.93
C GLY A 147 -13.54 1.55 16.27
N MET A 148 -12.73 1.39 17.31
CA MET A 148 -13.07 1.84 18.66
C MET A 148 -13.21 3.37 18.76
N GLY A 149 -12.55 4.14 17.89
CA GLY A 149 -12.68 5.59 17.84
C GLY A 149 -13.85 6.10 16.98
N GLY A 150 -14.64 5.18 16.40
CA GLY A 150 -15.78 5.50 15.54
C GLY A 150 -15.43 5.63 14.05
N GLU A 151 -14.14 5.67 13.69
CA GLU A 151 -13.66 5.59 12.30
C GLU A 151 -13.95 4.25 11.64
N VAL A 152 -13.93 4.20 10.31
CA VAL A 152 -14.00 2.95 9.56
C VAL A 152 -12.59 2.39 9.39
N GLU A 153 -12.40 1.13 9.78
CA GLU A 153 -11.16 0.38 9.60
C GLU A 153 -11.36 -0.69 8.49
N PHE A 154 -10.31 -0.92 7.72
CA PHE A 154 -10.26 -1.95 6.67
C PHE A 154 -9.44 -3.15 7.16
N HIS A 155 -10.08 -4.28 7.39
CA HIS A 155 -9.47 -5.46 8.00
C HIS A 155 -9.11 -6.51 6.94
N LEU A 156 -7.91 -7.06 7.07
CA LEU A 156 -7.34 -8.09 6.21
C LEU A 156 -7.08 -9.34 7.06
N GLY A 157 -8.00 -10.31 6.95
CA GLY A 157 -7.90 -11.62 7.59
C GLY A 157 -7.42 -12.71 6.61
N SER A 158 -7.67 -13.98 6.95
CA SER A 158 -7.19 -15.16 6.19
C SER A 158 -7.67 -15.26 4.73
N ARG A 159 -8.80 -14.63 4.39
CA ARG A 159 -9.33 -14.58 3.01
C ARG A 159 -8.81 -13.40 2.19
N ALA A 160 -8.08 -12.50 2.84
CA ALA A 160 -7.60 -11.28 2.20
C ALA A 160 -6.31 -11.56 1.41
N SER A 161 -6.01 -10.69 0.45
CA SER A 161 -4.74 -10.74 -0.28
C SER A 161 -4.07 -9.37 -0.27
N PHE A 162 -2.75 -9.38 -0.16
CA PHE A 162 -1.91 -8.20 -0.13
C PHE A 162 -1.00 -8.20 -1.36
N GLN A 163 -1.03 -7.12 -2.14
CA GLN A 163 -0.21 -6.96 -3.33
C GLN A 163 0.60 -5.67 -3.26
N ILE A 164 1.88 -5.74 -3.59
CA ILE A 164 2.77 -4.58 -3.68
C ILE A 164 2.81 -4.16 -5.15
N LEU A 165 2.32 -2.95 -5.44
CA LEU A 165 2.30 -2.40 -6.79
C LEU A 165 3.61 -1.66 -7.12
N LYS A 166 4.12 -0.89 -6.15
CA LYS A 166 5.36 -0.13 -6.27
C LYS A 166 6.01 -0.03 -4.90
N ARG A 167 7.25 -0.48 -4.76
CA ARG A 167 8.05 -0.15 -3.58
C ARG A 167 8.55 1.28 -3.73
N SER A 168 8.48 2.08 -2.67
CA SER A 168 9.16 3.37 -2.72
C SER A 168 10.66 3.07 -2.81
N SER A 169 11.29 3.50 -3.90
CA SER A 169 12.73 3.49 -4.00
C SER A 169 13.23 4.49 -2.97
N SER A 170 13.99 4.03 -1.97
CA SER A 170 15.10 4.85 -1.51
C SER A 170 15.95 5.10 -2.75
N GLU A 171 15.73 6.21 -3.45
CA GLU A 171 16.83 6.78 -4.19
C GLU A 171 17.97 6.89 -3.18
N THR A 172 19.06 6.20 -3.47
CA THR A 172 20.33 6.40 -2.80
C THR A 172 20.69 7.85 -3.07
N PHE A 173 20.26 8.76 -2.20
CA PHE A 173 20.72 10.14 -2.22
C PHE A 173 22.19 10.09 -1.89
N THR A 174 23.00 10.20 -2.94
CA THR A 174 24.43 10.40 -2.83
C THR A 174 24.64 11.70 -2.05
N GLU A 175 25.40 11.55 -0.98
CA GLU A 175 26.00 12.54 -0.13
C GLU A 175 26.33 13.86 -0.88
N ALA A 176 25.53 14.91 -0.66
CA ALA A 176 25.91 16.26 -1.06
C ALA A 176 25.32 17.31 -0.11
N ALA A 177 26.21 17.76 0.80
CA ALA A 177 26.24 19.04 1.50
C ALA A 177 25.06 19.42 2.44
N VAL A 178 25.30 19.15 3.72
CA VAL A 178 24.63 19.79 4.87
C VAL A 178 25.09 21.25 5.02
N THR A 179 24.18 22.22 5.20
CA THR A 179 24.11 23.26 6.29
C THR A 179 23.11 24.40 5.95
N PRO A 180 22.53 25.14 6.95
CA PRO A 180 23.03 25.41 8.30
C PRO A 180 22.43 24.54 9.41
N VAL A 181 23.32 24.25 10.37
CA VAL A 181 23.15 23.46 11.58
C VAL A 181 22.65 24.36 12.71
N VAL A 182 21.63 23.92 13.44
CA VAL A 182 21.32 24.41 14.78
C VAL A 182 21.90 23.39 15.76
N ASN A 183 22.88 23.83 16.56
CA ASN A 183 23.63 22.98 17.49
C ASN A 183 23.04 23.03 18.89
N PHE A 184 22.65 21.89 19.45
CA PHE A 184 22.56 21.68 20.90
C PHE A 184 22.94 20.21 21.24
N ARG A 185 23.59 20.01 22.40
CA ARG A 185 24.36 18.80 22.77
C ARG A 185 23.54 17.78 23.58
N ALA A 186 23.72 16.49 23.21
CA ALA A 186 23.45 15.20 23.90
C ALA A 186 21.98 14.89 24.30
N SER A 187 21.38 13.72 24.00
CA SER A 187 21.90 12.41 23.55
C SER A 187 20.95 11.56 22.69
N ASP A 188 19.84 12.08 22.13
CA ASP A 188 19.13 11.43 21.01
C ASP A 188 18.53 12.51 20.09
N GLN A 189 19.14 12.71 18.93
CA GLN A 189 18.71 13.71 17.96
C GLN A 189 17.75 13.06 16.96
N LEU A 190 16.47 13.41 17.01
CA LEU A 190 15.51 12.91 16.05
C LEU A 190 15.41 13.89 14.87
N ARG A 191 16.04 13.52 13.75
CA ARG A 191 15.88 14.24 12.47
C ARG A 191 14.53 13.91 11.88
N VAL A 192 13.71 14.93 11.64
CA VAL A 192 12.39 14.75 11.05
C VAL A 192 12.07 15.81 10.01
N ARG A 193 11.27 15.45 9.01
CA ARG A 193 10.69 16.39 8.06
C ARG A 193 9.27 16.76 8.50
N LEU A 194 8.98 18.05 8.61
CA LEU A 194 7.63 18.55 8.88
C LEU A 194 6.76 18.29 7.65
N LEU A 195 5.77 17.42 7.76
CA LEU A 195 4.83 17.14 6.67
C LEU A 195 3.58 18.00 6.77
N LYS A 196 3.09 18.20 8.00
CA LYS A 196 1.88 18.97 8.24
C LYS A 196 1.88 19.60 9.62
N LEU A 197 1.44 20.85 9.72
CA LEU A 197 1.34 21.58 10.98
C LEU A 197 -0.13 21.91 11.29
N GLN A 198 -0.51 21.77 12.56
CA GLN A 198 -1.84 22.11 13.03
C GLN A 198 -1.76 22.81 14.38
N LYS A 199 -2.14 24.09 14.40
CA LYS A 199 -2.21 24.89 15.63
C LYS A 199 -3.45 24.52 16.44
N SER A 200 -3.33 24.52 17.76
CA SER A 200 -4.49 24.45 18.66
C SER A 200 -5.45 25.62 18.49
N GLN A 201 -6.73 25.35 18.73
CA GLN A 201 -7.79 26.36 18.76
C GLN A 201 -7.67 27.29 19.98
N SER A 202 -6.95 26.88 21.02
CA SER A 202 -6.62 27.73 22.16
C SER A 202 -5.33 28.51 21.93
N GLU A 203 -5.31 29.78 22.36
CA GLU A 203 -4.17 30.68 22.17
C GLU A 203 -2.88 30.19 22.87
N LYS A 204 -3.02 29.40 23.95
CA LYS A 204 -1.94 28.75 24.71
C LYS A 204 -1.77 27.26 24.42
N GLY A 205 -2.43 26.74 23.39
CA GLY A 205 -2.38 25.31 23.08
C GLY A 205 -1.18 24.93 22.23
N PRO A 206 -0.90 23.62 22.11
CA PRO A 206 0.25 23.14 21.35
C PRO A 206 0.04 23.31 19.85
N THR A 207 1.14 23.29 19.11
CA THR A 207 1.14 23.01 17.68
C THR A 207 1.48 21.54 17.47
N TRP A 208 0.59 20.79 16.84
CA TRP A 208 0.86 19.42 16.40
C TRP A 208 1.59 19.45 15.06
N ALA A 209 2.62 18.63 14.94
CA ALA A 209 3.30 18.38 13.68
C ALA A 209 3.26 16.90 13.33
N LEU A 210 2.85 16.59 12.10
CA LEU A 210 3.13 15.30 11.49
C LEU A 210 4.54 15.36 10.90
N CYS A 211 5.39 14.44 11.33
CA CYS A 211 6.81 14.43 11.08
C CYS A 211 7.22 13.11 10.42
N SER A 212 8.18 13.12 9.49
CA SER A 212 8.79 11.92 8.92
C SER A 212 10.25 11.77 9.35
N SER A 213 10.61 10.69 10.04
CA SER A 213 11.98 10.29 10.38
C SER A 213 12.45 9.12 9.49
N GLU A 214 13.69 8.66 9.73
CA GLU A 214 14.23 7.41 9.17
C GLU A 214 13.45 6.16 9.61
N SER A 215 12.79 6.21 10.77
CA SER A 215 11.99 5.14 11.34
C SER A 215 10.49 5.20 10.98
N GLY A 216 10.04 6.24 10.28
CA GLY A 216 8.66 6.37 9.81
C GLY A 216 7.99 7.69 10.20
N LEU A 217 6.66 7.70 10.30
CA LEU A 217 5.90 8.88 10.68
C LEU A 217 5.68 8.97 12.18
N LEU A 218 5.82 10.17 12.73
CA LEU A 218 5.55 10.47 14.14
C LEU A 218 4.79 11.78 14.31
N ILE A 219 4.13 11.93 15.45
CA ILE A 219 3.46 13.18 15.83
C ILE A 219 4.28 13.85 16.93
N ALA A 220 4.80 15.04 16.64
CA ALA A 220 5.44 15.90 17.62
C ALA A 220 4.44 16.96 18.13
N LYS A 221 4.50 17.27 19.43
CA LYS A 221 3.70 18.33 20.05
C LYS A 221 4.65 19.42 20.53
N PHE A 222 4.50 20.61 19.97
CA PHE A 222 5.31 21.77 20.35
C PHE A 222 4.48 22.68 21.24
N TRP A 223 5.03 23.03 22.40
CA TRP A 223 4.41 23.91 23.39
C TRP A 223 5.17 25.24 23.49
N ASP A 224 4.53 26.24 24.08
CA ASP A 224 5.09 27.56 24.35
C ASP A 224 5.75 28.18 23.10
N ASN A 225 6.95 28.76 23.26
CA ASN A 225 7.67 29.41 22.16
C ASN A 225 7.98 28.42 21.01
N ARG A 226 8.17 27.12 21.31
CA ARG A 226 8.42 26.09 20.29
C ARG A 226 7.24 25.93 19.33
N ALA A 227 6.01 26.23 19.79
CA ALA A 227 4.80 26.17 18.97
C ALA A 227 4.77 27.23 17.87
N GLN A 228 5.39 28.39 18.12
CA GLN A 228 5.50 29.47 17.14
C GLN A 228 6.69 29.25 16.20
N ASP A 229 7.82 28.77 16.73
CA ASP A 229 9.02 28.49 15.94
C ASP A 229 8.76 27.46 14.83
N VAL A 230 8.03 26.37 15.15
CA VAL A 230 7.72 25.33 14.16
C VAL A 230 6.80 25.86 13.04
N LEU A 231 5.91 26.81 13.35
CA LEU A 231 5.05 27.45 12.35
C LEU A 231 5.85 28.39 11.42
N VAL A 232 6.90 29.04 11.93
CA VAL A 232 7.82 29.86 11.12
C VAL A 232 8.68 28.99 10.20
N VAL A 233 9.14 27.85 10.70
CA VAL A 233 9.91 26.88 9.90
C VAL A 233 9.08 26.32 8.74
N GLY A 234 7.78 26.11 8.98
CA GLY A 234 6.82 25.73 7.95
C GLY A 234 6.90 24.27 7.49
N GLU A 235 5.89 23.87 6.74
CA GLU A 235 5.78 22.52 6.18
C GLU A 235 6.85 22.29 5.09
N GLY A 236 7.33 21.06 4.98
CA GLY A 236 8.38 20.65 4.04
C GLY A 236 9.80 20.75 4.60
N SER A 237 10.00 21.50 5.68
CA SER A 237 11.29 21.75 6.32
C SER A 237 11.80 20.56 7.14
N LEU A 238 13.12 20.36 7.13
CA LEU A 238 13.79 19.34 7.94
C LEU A 238 14.22 19.98 9.26
N VAL A 239 13.79 19.37 10.37
CA VAL A 239 14.01 19.85 11.73
C VAL A 239 14.62 18.77 12.60
N LEU A 240 15.43 19.20 13.55
CA LEU A 240 16.03 18.35 14.58
C LEU A 240 15.23 18.54 15.86
N ILE A 241 14.62 17.46 16.35
CA ILE A 241 13.91 17.44 17.63
C ILE A 241 14.84 16.82 18.68
N GLN A 242 14.98 17.52 19.79
CA GLN A 242 15.69 17.10 20.99
C GLN A 242 14.74 17.29 22.18
N ASP A 243 14.80 16.40 23.16
CA ASP A 243 13.99 16.49 24.39
C ASP A 243 14.41 17.71 25.24
#